data_AF-A0ABD2W1N0-F1
#
_entry.id   AF-A0ABD2W1N0-F1
#
_cell.length_a   1.000
_cell.length_b   1.000
_cell.length_c   1.000
_cell.angle_alpha   90.00
_cell.angle_beta   90.00
_cell.angle_gamma   90.00
#
_symmetry.space_group_name_H-M   'P 1'
#
loop_
_entity.id
_entity.type
_entity.pdbx_description
1 polymer ?
#
loop_
_entity_poly.entity_id
_entity_poly.type
_entity_poly.pdbx_seq_one_letter_code
_entity_poly.pdbx_strand_id
1 'polypeptide(L)'
;MVEGTDKKPEATTAYANAAAIKTWNKSNAEAMFILSSTMEYSQLEYLITCSTAAEMWSKLSAIHEQKTATNKLALITKFHEYRMGYNDFTSQHIS
;
A
#
# COMPACT_ATOMS: atom_id res chain seq x y z
N MET A 1 -18.03 7.95 3.91
CA MET A 1 -16.67 7.68 3.40
C MET A 1 -16.49 6.17 3.45
N VAL A 2 -16.02 5.53 2.37
CA VAL A 2 -15.84 4.08 2.31
C VAL A 2 -14.39 3.76 2.66
N GLU A 3 -14.13 3.03 3.75
CA GLU A 3 -12.75 2.69 4.16
C GLU A 3 -12.14 1.55 3.35
N GLY A 4 -12.94 0.58 2.88
CA GLY A 4 -12.47 -0.50 2.02
C GLY A 4 -11.61 -1.57 2.71
N THR A 5 -11.47 -1.52 4.03
CA THR A 5 -10.71 -2.48 4.86
C THR A 5 -11.56 -3.64 5.40
N ASP A 6 -12.88 -3.56 5.22
CA ASP A 6 -13.83 -4.52 5.78
C ASP A 6 -13.73 -5.90 5.12
N LYS A 7 -13.51 -6.93 5.95
CA LYS A 7 -13.57 -8.33 5.50
C LYS A 7 -15.00 -8.70 5.12
N LYS A 8 -15.13 -9.53 4.08
CA LYS A 8 -16.42 -10.07 3.66
C LYS A 8 -17.09 -10.80 4.83
N PRO A 9 -18.36 -10.50 5.17
CA PRO A 9 -19.08 -11.19 6.22
C PRO A 9 -19.20 -12.69 5.92
N GLU A 10 -18.96 -13.56 6.91
CA GLU A 10 -19.16 -15.00 6.78
C GLU A 10 -20.66 -15.33 6.68
N ALA A 11 -21.01 -16.28 5.80
CA ALA A 11 -22.39 -16.70 5.58
C ALA A 11 -22.84 -17.73 6.62
N THR A 12 -22.99 -17.34 7.88
CA THR A 12 -23.33 -18.28 8.96
C THR A 12 -24.82 -18.70 8.95
N THR A 13 -25.72 -17.93 8.33
CA THR A 13 -27.06 -18.39 7.89
C THR A 13 -27.54 -17.63 6.65
N ALA A 14 -28.09 -18.34 5.66
CA ALA A 14 -28.33 -17.83 4.30
C ALA A 14 -29.36 -16.70 4.17
N TYR A 15 -30.24 -16.52 5.17
CA TYR A 15 -31.35 -15.55 5.10
C TYR A 15 -31.13 -14.28 5.95
N ALA A 16 -30.28 -14.32 6.98
CA ALA A 16 -30.04 -13.15 7.85
C ALA A 16 -28.98 -12.17 7.28
N ASN A 17 -28.10 -12.65 6.39
CA ASN A 17 -26.94 -11.86 5.95
C ASN A 17 -27.03 -11.31 4.52
N ALA A 18 -28.12 -11.53 3.78
CA ALA A 18 -28.21 -11.11 2.37
C ALA A 18 -28.16 -9.58 2.18
N ALA A 19 -28.85 -8.81 3.04
CA ALA A 19 -28.80 -7.35 3.02
C ALA A 19 -27.41 -6.83 3.40
N ALA A 20 -26.78 -7.42 4.42
CA ALA A 20 -25.43 -7.08 4.84
C ALA A 20 -24.38 -7.38 3.75
N ILE A 21 -24.49 -8.54 3.08
CA ILE A 21 -23.63 -8.91 1.96
C ILE A 21 -23.83 -7.96 0.77
N LYS A 22 -25.09 -7.57 0.47
CA LYS A 22 -25.37 -6.60 -0.61
C LYS A 22 -24.74 -5.24 -0.31
N THR A 23 -24.88 -4.74 0.91
CA THR A 23 -24.26 -3.50 1.36
C THR A 23 -22.74 -3.59 1.30
N TRP A 24 -22.16 -4.71 1.78
CA TRP A 24 -20.73 -4.96 1.71
C TRP A 24 -20.23 -5.02 0.27
N ASN A 25 -20.91 -5.73 -0.63
CA ASN A 25 -20.53 -5.81 -2.05
C ASN A 25 -20.50 -4.42 -2.70
N LYS A 26 -21.50 -3.58 -2.39
CA LYS A 26 -21.54 -2.20 -2.88
C LYS A 26 -20.36 -1.39 -2.35
N SER A 27 -20.13 -1.43 -1.05
CA SER A 27 -19.02 -0.74 -0.38
C SER A 27 -17.66 -1.20 -0.92
N ASN A 28 -17.45 -2.51 -1.02
CA ASN A 28 -16.24 -3.11 -1.59
C ASN A 28 -16.03 -2.67 -3.04
N ALA A 29 -17.06 -2.68 -3.88
CA ALA A 29 -16.95 -2.24 -5.27
C ALA A 29 -16.59 -0.75 -5.38
N GLU A 30 -17.20 0.12 -4.56
CA GLU A 30 -16.87 1.54 -4.50
C GLU A 30 -15.40 1.74 -4.08
N ALA A 31 -14.92 1.01 -3.07
CA ALA A 31 -13.52 1.07 -2.64
C ALA A 31 -12.54 0.57 -3.70
N MET A 32 -12.83 -0.56 -4.35
CA MET A 32 -11.99 -1.09 -5.45
C MET A 32 -11.91 -0.09 -6.62
N PHE A 33 -13.03 0.56 -6.95
CA PHE A 33 -13.05 1.61 -7.98
C PHE A 33 -12.17 2.80 -7.60
N ILE A 34 -12.31 3.33 -6.37
CA ILE A 34 -11.50 4.45 -5.90
C ILE A 34 -10.01 4.07 -5.97
N LEU A 35 -9.64 2.95 -5.34
CA LEU A 35 -8.24 2.48 -5.31
C LEU A 35 -7.67 2.35 -6.72
N SER A 36 -8.39 1.69 -7.63
CA SER A 36 -7.91 1.51 -9.00
C SER A 36 -7.87 2.80 -9.82
N SER A 37 -8.81 3.72 -9.61
CA SER A 37 -8.87 4.99 -10.35
C SER A 37 -7.81 6.01 -9.93
N THR A 38 -7.30 5.91 -8.69
CA THR A 38 -6.32 6.84 -8.14
C THR A 38 -4.86 6.46 -8.40
N MET A 39 -4.63 5.36 -9.10
CA MET A 39 -3.30 4.77 -9.27
C MET A 39 -2.85 4.75 -10.73
N GLU A 40 -1.54 4.79 -10.93
CA GLU A 40 -0.97 4.62 -12.26
C GLU A 40 -1.09 3.17 -12.74
N TYR A 41 -1.19 2.97 -14.05
CA TYR A 41 -1.31 1.64 -14.66
C TYR A 41 -0.21 0.66 -14.21
N SER A 42 1.02 1.13 -14.05
CA SER A 42 2.15 0.34 -13.57
C SER A 42 1.94 -0.21 -12.15
N GLN A 43 1.20 0.52 -11.31
CA GLN A 43 0.90 0.11 -9.94
C GLN A 43 -0.31 -0.84 -9.89
N LEU A 44 -1.22 -0.74 -10.87
CA LEU A 44 -2.38 -1.62 -11.00
C LEU A 44 -1.99 -3.07 -11.30
N GLU A 45 -0.85 -3.31 -11.95
CA GLU A 45 -0.32 -4.66 -12.18
C GLU A 45 -0.18 -5.45 -10.88
N TYR A 46 0.17 -4.78 -9.78
CA TYR A 46 0.25 -5.43 -8.48
C TYR A 46 -1.13 -5.80 -7.92
N LEU A 47 -2.21 -5.17 -8.36
CA LEU A 47 -3.55 -5.36 -7.79
C LEU A 47 -4.44 -6.31 -8.59
N ILE A 48 -4.03 -6.71 -9.79
CA ILE A 48 -4.84 -7.54 -10.70
C ILE A 48 -5.25 -8.90 -10.09
N THR A 49 -4.48 -9.41 -9.14
CA THR A 49 -4.73 -10.68 -8.45
C THR A 49 -5.65 -10.55 -7.23
N CYS A 50 -5.97 -9.32 -6.81
CA CYS A 50 -6.78 -9.07 -5.62
C CYS A 50 -8.28 -9.12 -5.98
N SER A 51 -9.06 -9.81 -5.16
CA SER A 51 -10.50 -10.01 -5.33
C SER A 51 -11.35 -9.05 -4.49
N THR A 52 -10.74 -8.38 -3.51
CA THR A 52 -11.42 -7.45 -2.60
C THR A 52 -10.62 -6.17 -2.39
N ALA A 53 -11.30 -5.08 -2.04
CA ALA A 53 -10.65 -3.83 -1.66
C ALA A 53 -9.71 -4.02 -0.46
N ALA A 54 -10.07 -4.88 0.49
CA ALA A 54 -9.25 -5.18 1.65
C ALA A 54 -7.92 -5.86 1.26
N GLU A 55 -7.96 -6.79 0.30
CA GLU A 55 -6.75 -7.40 -0.27
C GLU A 55 -5.88 -6.38 -1.02
N MET A 56 -6.51 -5.51 -1.82
CA MET A 56 -5.80 -4.42 -2.50
C MET A 56 -5.10 -3.53 -1.49
N TRP A 57 -5.80 -3.09 -0.44
CA TRP A 57 -5.26 -2.24 0.61
C TRP A 57 -4.09 -2.88 1.36
N SER A 58 -4.24 -4.15 1.75
CA SER A 58 -3.18 -4.90 2.43
C SER A 58 -1.94 -5.05 1.56
N LYS A 59 -2.13 -5.33 0.25
CA LYS A 59 -1.01 -5.49 -0.68
C LYS A 59 -0.27 -4.18 -0.92
N LEU A 60 -1.01 -3.08 -1.10
CA LEU A 60 -0.42 -1.75 -1.22
C LEU A 60 0.37 -1.36 0.02
N SER A 61 -0.21 -1.56 1.20
CA SER A 61 0.45 -1.26 2.48
C SER A 61 1.78 -2.00 2.60
N ALA A 62 1.79 -3.31 2.29
CA ALA A 62 3.01 -4.12 2.32
C ALA A 62 4.07 -3.64 1.32
N ILE A 63 3.68 -3.29 0.09
CA ILE A 63 4.61 -2.76 -0.93
C ILE A 63 5.26 -1.45 -0.46
N HIS A 64 4.45 -0.53 0.07
CA HIS A 64 4.94 0.76 0.55
C HIS A 64 5.84 0.63 1.78
N GLU A 65 5.51 -0.27 2.70
CA GLU A 65 6.34 -0.57 3.87
C GLU A 65 7.68 -1.18 3.45
N GLN A 66 7.66 -2.18 2.56
CA GLN A 66 8.88 -2.80 2.03
C GLN A 66 9.78 -1.76 1.34
N LYS A 67 9.19 -0.93 0.46
CA LYS A 67 9.93 0.14 -0.24
C LYS A 67 10.54 1.13 0.75
N THR A 68 9.82 1.49 1.81
CA THR A 68 10.31 2.38 2.87
C THR A 68 11.51 1.77 3.60
N ALA A 69 11.43 0.49 3.96
CA ALA A 69 12.54 -0.22 4.61
C ALA A 69 13.79 -0.30 3.72
N THR A 70 13.60 -0.65 2.44
CA THR A 70 14.69 -0.69 1.46
C THR A 70 15.33 0.68 1.25
N ASN A 71 14.51 1.73 1.13
CA ASN A 71 15.02 3.10 0.97
C ASN A 71 15.84 3.55 2.19
N LYS A 72 15.37 3.23 3.40
CA LYS A 72 16.09 3.53 4.63
C LYS A 72 17.44 2.82 4.67
N LEU A 73 17.48 1.53 4.33
CA LEU A 73 18.72 0.77 4.27
C LEU A 73 19.69 1.37 3.25
N ALA A 74 19.22 1.64 2.02
CA ALA A 74 20.05 2.24 0.98
C ALA A 74 20.62 3.60 1.39
N LEU A 75 19.84 4.43 2.10
CA LEU A 75 20.31 5.71 2.63
C LEU A 75 21.39 5.53 3.69
N ILE A 76 21.20 4.60 4.62
CA ILE A 76 22.17 4.28 5.69
C ILE A 76 23.48 3.75 5.08
N THR A 77 23.40 2.84 4.10
CA THR A 77 24.57 2.34 3.38
C THR A 77 25.36 3.47 2.73
N LYS A 78 24.67 4.34 1.96
CA LYS A 78 25.30 5.52 1.34
C LYS A 78 25.95 6.44 2.37
N PHE A 79 25.30 6.64 3.52
CA PHE A 79 25.83 7.47 4.59
C PHE A 79 27.13 6.89 5.18
N HIS A 80 27.19 5.58 5.42
CA HIS A 80 28.39 4.94 5.95
C HIS A 80 29.53 4.80 4.94
N GLU A 81 29.19 4.62 3.65
CA GLU A 81 30.17 4.57 2.56
C GLU A 81 30.70 5.97 2.18
N TYR A 82 29.98 7.02 2.56
CA TYR A 82 30.38 8.40 2.30
C TYR A 82 31.67 8.72 3.04
N ARG A 83 32.74 8.96 2.27
CA ARG A 83 34.04 9.42 2.76
C ARG A 83 34.35 10.79 2.16
N MET A 84 34.85 11.69 3.01
CA MET A 84 35.32 13.00 2.59
C MET A 84 36.46 12.84 1.58
N GLY A 85 36.39 13.55 0.45
CA GLY A 85 37.46 13.60 -0.53
C GLY A 85 38.69 14.31 0.03
N TYR A 86 39.87 14.07 -0.55
CA TYR A 86 41.12 14.68 -0.08
C TYR A 86 41.19 16.20 -0.28
N ASN A 87 40.32 16.75 -1.14
CA ASN A 87 40.28 18.18 -1.52
C ASN A 87 39.05 18.91 -0.95
N ASP A 88 38.36 18.28 0.00
CA ASP A 88 36.98 18.59 0.36
C ASP A 88 37.00 19.21 1.77
N PHE A 89 36.50 20.45 1.92
CA PHE A 89 36.60 21.20 3.19
C PHE A 89 35.55 20.74 4.18
N THR A 90 35.95 20.45 5.43
CA THR A 90 35.06 19.98 6.50
C THR A 90 33.74 20.74 6.59
N SER A 91 33.75 22.07 6.45
CA SER A 91 32.55 22.92 6.49
C SER A 91 31.52 22.64 5.36
N GLN A 92 31.95 22.11 4.21
CA GLN A 92 31.08 21.74 3.09
C GLN A 92 30.46 20.33 3.27
N HIS A 93 30.92 19.55 4.27
CA HIS A 93 30.50 18.14 4.47
C HIS A 93 29.57 17.88 5.65
N ILE A 94 29.33 18.87 6.51
CA ILE A 94 28.52 18.73 7.73
C ILE A 94 27.30 19.67 7.79
N SER A 95 27.02 20.42 6.71
CA SER A 95 25.82 21.26 6.60
C SER A 95 24.59 20.47 6.19
#